data_AF-A0A914D4U0-F1
#
_entry.id   AF-A0A914D4U0-F1
#
_cell.length_a   1.000
_cell.length_b   1.000
_cell.length_c   1.000
_cell.angle_alpha   90.00
_cell.angle_beta   90.00
_cell.angle_gamma   90.00
#
_symmetry.space_group_name_H-M   'P 1'
#
loop_
_entity.id
_entity.type
_entity.pdbx_description
1 polymer ?
#
loop_
_entity_poly.entity_id
_entity_poly.type
_entity_poly.pdbx_seq_one_letter_code
_entity_poly.pdbx_strand_id
1 'polypeptide(L)'
;MRAKYDCYTKKVTNKHVCRHWMDPLKYYVWSFHDTTLSSLFSTLGFKRSNYNEDGYPQYSSCATFELWVRDDNSTYIKAYYLPLTNTSDHLIEEVTTEISGCENGCTLDQFEQRSQPFKPNGDGDTAALCNTNLFNDTSSSTLPTKAASSPTSPTEAASSPTSPTKAALSQTSPSKATSSLSSNQFLISIGLLVYVFKNL
;
A
#
# COMPACT_ATOMS: atom_id res chain seq x y z
N MET A 1 5.37 3.76 11.90
CA MET A 1 5.24 3.23 13.28
C MET A 1 6.48 3.44 14.12
N ARG A 2 7.70 3.06 13.67
CA ARG A 2 8.98 3.34 14.36
C ARG A 2 9.11 4.73 14.97
N ALA A 3 8.94 5.76 14.14
CA ALA A 3 9.10 7.15 14.56
C ALA A 3 8.18 7.53 15.74
N LYS A 4 6.94 7.00 15.78
CA LYS A 4 6.03 7.20 16.91
C LYS A 4 6.59 6.54 18.18
N TYR A 5 7.04 5.29 18.09
CA TYR A 5 7.60 4.57 19.24
C TYR A 5 8.89 5.23 19.75
N ASP A 6 9.77 5.68 18.86
CA ASP A 6 11.01 6.33 19.27
C ASP A 6 10.74 7.68 19.97
N CYS A 7 9.73 8.43 19.52
CA CYS A 7 9.27 9.63 20.21
C CYS A 7 8.68 9.31 21.59
N TYR A 8 7.83 8.29 21.68
CA TYR A 8 7.25 7.81 22.95
C TYR A 8 8.32 7.42 23.96
N THR A 9 9.33 6.66 23.53
CA THR A 9 10.45 6.23 24.37
C THR A 9 11.53 7.29 24.57
N LYS A 10 11.36 8.49 24.01
CA LYS A 10 12.31 9.61 24.07
C LYS A 10 13.71 9.27 23.54
N LYS A 11 13.78 8.33 22.59
CA LYS A 11 15.02 7.91 21.92
C LYS A 11 15.44 8.84 20.77
N VAL A 12 14.57 9.77 20.35
CA VAL A 12 14.82 10.70 19.22
C VAL A 12 15.47 12.01 19.66
N THR A 13 16.44 12.50 18.86
CA THR A 13 17.11 13.79 19.07
C THR A 13 16.31 15.00 18.54
N ASN A 14 15.50 14.82 17.48
CA ASN A 14 14.62 15.87 16.95
C ASN A 14 13.32 16.00 17.76
N LYS A 15 13.40 16.77 18.84
CA LYS A 15 12.27 17.05 19.75
C LYS A 15 11.11 17.79 19.09
N HIS A 16 11.37 18.57 18.03
CA HIS A 16 10.32 19.33 17.34
C HIS A 16 9.35 18.39 16.60
N VAL A 17 9.89 17.43 15.84
CA VAL A 17 9.09 16.43 15.13
C VAL A 17 8.25 15.60 16.09
N CYS A 18 8.82 15.18 17.23
CA CYS A 18 8.06 14.45 18.23
C CYS A 18 6.91 15.28 18.80
N ARG A 19 7.22 16.46 19.34
CA ARG A 19 6.23 17.30 20.03
C ARG A 19 5.07 17.76 19.14
N HIS A 20 5.37 18.13 17.90
CA HIS A 20 4.38 18.78 17.02
C HIS A 20 3.67 17.83 16.08
N TRP A 21 4.26 16.67 15.77
CA TRP A 21 3.68 15.73 14.82
C TRP A 21 3.42 14.37 15.45
N MET A 22 4.45 13.68 15.94
CA MET A 22 4.28 12.28 16.36
C MET A 22 3.47 12.14 17.65
N ASP A 23 3.73 12.95 18.68
CA ASP A 23 3.07 12.85 19.98
C ASP A 23 1.53 13.00 19.89
N PRO A 24 0.97 14.03 19.23
CA PRO A 24 -0.49 14.17 19.11
C PRO A 24 -1.12 13.17 18.13
N LEU A 25 -0.36 12.54 17.23
CA LEU A 25 -0.89 11.63 16.21
C LEU A 25 -1.39 10.32 16.86
N LYS A 26 -2.70 10.09 16.79
CA LYS A 26 -3.35 8.84 17.28
C LYS A 26 -3.64 7.85 16.18
N TYR A 27 -3.92 8.34 14.97
CA TYR A 27 -4.06 7.52 13.79
C TYR A 27 -3.60 8.29 12.55
N TYR A 28 -3.25 7.57 11.50
CA TYR A 28 -2.86 8.12 10.21
C TYR A 28 -3.47 7.28 9.10
N VAL A 29 -4.18 7.92 8.17
CA VAL A 29 -5.00 7.25 7.15
C VAL A 29 -4.51 7.65 5.77
N TRP A 30 -4.41 6.65 4.91
CA TRP A 30 -4.26 6.84 3.47
C TRP A 30 -5.45 6.25 2.73
N SER A 31 -5.90 6.98 1.72
CA SER A 31 -6.92 6.53 0.76
C SER A 31 -6.21 6.17 -0.54
N PHE A 32 -6.43 4.97 -1.03
CA PHE A 32 -5.74 4.41 -2.19
C PHE A 32 -6.71 3.61 -3.08
N HIS A 33 -6.17 3.01 -4.15
CA HIS A 33 -6.91 2.08 -4.99
C HIS A 33 -6.78 0.65 -4.48
N ASP A 34 -7.72 -0.21 -4.89
CA ASP A 34 -7.67 -1.66 -4.71
C ASP A 34 -6.31 -2.31 -5.05
N THR A 35 -5.67 -1.89 -6.13
CA THR A 35 -4.33 -2.34 -6.55
C THR A 35 -3.24 -2.03 -5.51
N THR A 36 -3.35 -0.92 -4.79
CA THR A 36 -2.43 -0.61 -3.67
C THR A 36 -2.64 -1.59 -2.52
N LEU A 37 -3.88 -1.97 -2.25
CA LEU A 37 -4.18 -2.92 -1.19
C LEU A 37 -3.75 -4.35 -1.58
N SER A 38 -3.96 -4.76 -2.83
CA SER A 38 -3.45 -6.04 -3.36
C SER A 38 -1.92 -6.11 -3.37
N SER A 39 -1.24 -5.03 -3.76
CA SER A 39 0.22 -4.98 -3.70
C SER A 39 0.72 -5.03 -2.26
N LEU A 40 0.06 -4.32 -1.33
CA LEU A 40 0.34 -4.45 0.10
C LEU A 40 0.22 -5.91 0.56
N PHE A 41 -0.89 -6.59 0.26
CA PHE A 41 -1.10 -8.00 0.63
C PHE A 41 -0.04 -8.93 0.07
N SER A 42 0.45 -8.65 -1.14
CA SER A 42 1.59 -9.37 -1.72
C SER A 42 2.87 -9.17 -0.89
N THR A 43 3.15 -7.95 -0.42
CA THR A 43 4.28 -7.70 0.51
C THR A 43 4.06 -8.29 1.91
N LEU A 44 2.81 -8.57 2.30
CA LEU A 44 2.48 -9.31 3.53
C LEU A 44 2.72 -10.82 3.39
N GLY A 45 2.94 -11.31 2.17
CA GLY A 45 3.12 -12.73 1.88
C GLY A 45 1.79 -13.50 1.86
N PHE A 46 0.67 -12.81 1.70
CA PHE A 46 -0.61 -13.46 1.50
C PHE A 46 -0.66 -14.16 0.14
N LYS A 47 -1.31 -15.32 0.09
CA LYS A 47 -1.34 -16.18 -1.11
C LYS A 47 -2.25 -15.64 -2.21
N ARG A 48 -3.17 -14.74 -1.85
CA ARG A 48 -4.20 -14.21 -2.76
C ARG A 48 -4.17 -12.69 -2.78
N SER A 49 -4.64 -12.11 -3.87
CA SER A 49 -4.61 -10.66 -4.12
C SER A 49 -5.64 -9.88 -3.29
N ASN A 50 -6.65 -10.55 -2.73
CA ASN A 50 -7.60 -10.02 -1.77
C ASN A 50 -7.52 -10.80 -0.46
N TYR A 51 -6.32 -10.84 0.14
CA TYR A 51 -6.00 -11.55 1.38
C TYR A 51 -6.21 -13.08 1.31
N ASN A 52 -7.45 -13.56 1.42
CA ASN A 52 -7.84 -14.97 1.33
C ASN A 52 -8.67 -15.29 0.07
N GLU A 53 -9.02 -14.29 -0.73
CA GLU A 53 -9.82 -14.42 -1.95
C GLU A 53 -9.06 -14.02 -3.22
N ASP A 54 -9.41 -14.64 -4.36
CA ASP A 54 -8.95 -14.21 -5.67
C ASP A 54 -9.65 -12.91 -6.10
N GLY A 55 -8.93 -12.07 -6.85
CA GLY A 55 -9.44 -10.79 -7.35
C GLY A 55 -9.02 -9.59 -6.52
N TYR A 56 -9.60 -8.44 -6.81
CA TYR A 56 -9.25 -7.18 -6.15
C TYR A 56 -10.11 -6.94 -4.90
N PRO A 57 -9.55 -6.29 -3.86
CA PRO A 57 -10.32 -5.86 -2.71
C PRO A 57 -11.55 -5.03 -3.10
N GLN A 58 -12.66 -5.31 -2.42
CA GLN A 58 -13.94 -4.65 -2.69
C GLN A 58 -13.89 -3.17 -2.32
N TYR A 59 -14.85 -2.40 -2.84
CA TYR A 59 -14.99 -0.97 -2.55
C TYR A 59 -14.96 -0.71 -1.05
N SER A 60 -14.18 0.30 -0.65
CA SER A 60 -14.04 0.74 0.74
C SER A 60 -13.47 -0.32 1.69
N SER A 61 -12.85 -1.39 1.15
CA SER A 61 -12.04 -2.33 1.93
C SER A 61 -10.90 -1.59 2.66
N CYS A 62 -10.50 -2.13 3.81
CA CYS A 62 -9.54 -1.45 4.67
C CYS A 62 -8.54 -2.42 5.30
N ALA A 63 -7.24 -2.09 5.21
CA ALA A 63 -6.22 -2.70 6.05
C ALA A 63 -5.83 -1.74 7.17
N THR A 64 -5.82 -2.24 8.40
CA THR A 64 -5.42 -1.46 9.59
C THR A 64 -4.24 -2.11 10.26
N PHE A 65 -3.23 -1.32 10.60
CA PHE A 65 -2.12 -1.73 11.45
C PHE A 65 -2.16 -0.93 12.75
N GLU A 66 -2.16 -1.62 13.88
CA GLU A 66 -2.09 -1.01 15.20
C GLU A 66 -0.72 -1.29 15.83
N LEU A 67 -0.08 -0.24 16.35
CA LEU A 67 1.11 -0.39 17.18
C LEU A 67 0.67 -0.46 18.65
N TRP A 68 1.09 -1.53 19.33
CA TRP A 68 0.81 -1.81 20.73
C TRP A 68 2.09 -1.87 21.54
N VAL A 69 1.99 -1.45 22.80
CA VAL A 69 3.06 -1.54 23.81
C VAL A 69 2.55 -2.42 24.96
N ARG A 70 3.37 -3.37 25.39
CA ARG A 70 3.13 -4.19 26.58
C ARG A 70 3.71 -3.54 27.84
N ASP A 71 3.34 -4.06 28.99
CA ASP A 71 3.81 -3.55 30.30
C ASP A 71 5.34 -3.62 30.46
N ASP A 72 6.00 -4.55 29.77
CA ASP A 72 7.46 -4.70 29.72
C ASP A 72 8.15 -3.76 28.71
N ASN A 73 7.42 -2.78 28.15
CA ASN A 73 7.82 -1.89 27.06
C ASN A 73 8.14 -2.58 25.72
N SER A 74 7.89 -3.88 25.59
CA SER A 74 7.98 -4.56 24.29
C SER A 74 6.83 -4.13 23.39
N THR A 75 7.10 -4.07 22.08
CA THR A 75 6.15 -3.58 21.08
C THR A 75 5.76 -4.65 20.10
N TYR A 76 4.50 -4.65 19.70
CA TYR A 76 3.98 -5.53 18.67
C TYR A 76 2.98 -4.82 17.76
N ILE A 77 2.83 -5.37 16.57
CA ILE A 77 1.88 -4.94 15.55
C ILE A 77 0.69 -5.88 15.58
N LYS A 78 -0.50 -5.31 15.49
CA LYS A 78 -1.71 -6.03 15.09
C LYS A 78 -2.15 -5.55 13.72
N ALA A 79 -2.44 -6.48 12.82
CA ALA A 79 -2.99 -6.18 11.51
C ALA A 79 -4.43 -6.68 11.43
N TYR A 80 -5.29 -5.86 10.84
CA TYR A 80 -6.69 -6.17 10.62
C TYR A 80 -7.06 -5.94 9.16
N TYR A 81 -7.92 -6.79 8.63
CA TYR A 81 -8.54 -6.61 7.33
C TYR A 81 -10.06 -6.51 7.46
N LEU A 82 -10.64 -5.50 6.81
CA LEU A 82 -12.08 -5.34 6.68
C LEU A 82 -12.44 -5.52 5.20
N PRO A 83 -12.95 -6.70 4.81
CA PRO A 83 -13.63 -6.86 3.54
C PRO A 83 -15.04 -6.26 3.66
N LEU A 84 -15.34 -5.24 2.86
CA LEU A 84 -16.73 -4.78 2.76
C LEU A 84 -17.47 -5.68 1.78
N THR A 85 -18.08 -6.73 2.32
CA THR A 85 -19.01 -7.58 1.58
C THR A 85 -20.44 -7.04 1.72
N ASN A 86 -21.32 -7.43 0.80
CA ASN A 86 -22.76 -7.12 0.87
C ASN A 86 -23.52 -7.98 1.92
N THR A 87 -22.80 -8.74 2.76
CA THR A 87 -23.38 -9.52 3.83
C THR A 87 -23.31 -8.72 5.13
N SER A 88 -24.37 -8.78 5.93
CA SER A 88 -24.53 -8.05 7.19
C SER A 88 -23.46 -8.34 8.26
N ASP A 89 -22.61 -9.34 8.03
CA ASP A 89 -21.46 -9.66 8.87
C ASP A 89 -20.19 -8.98 8.32
N HIS A 90 -20.05 -7.68 8.60
CA HIS A 90 -18.80 -6.93 8.39
C HIS A 90 -17.75 -7.35 9.43
N LEU A 91 -17.28 -8.58 9.35
CA LEU A 91 -16.30 -9.11 10.29
C LEU A 91 -14.93 -8.49 9.99
N ILE A 92 -14.38 -7.80 11.00
CA ILE A 92 -12.98 -7.38 10.98
C ILE A 92 -12.14 -8.61 11.31
N GLU A 93 -11.25 -8.99 10.40
CA GLU A 93 -10.38 -10.15 10.55
C GLU A 93 -9.03 -9.73 11.11
N GLU A 94 -8.55 -10.36 12.20
CA GLU A 94 -7.18 -10.16 12.69
C GLU A 94 -6.22 -11.04 11.88
N VAL A 95 -5.44 -10.42 10.99
CA VAL A 95 -4.60 -11.13 10.00
C VAL A 95 -3.12 -11.20 10.41
N THR A 96 -2.79 -10.75 11.62
CA THR A 96 -1.41 -10.57 12.10
C THR A 96 -0.54 -11.82 11.96
N THR A 97 -1.06 -12.98 12.36
CA THR A 97 -0.33 -14.26 12.40
C THR A 97 -0.13 -14.87 11.02
N GLU A 98 -0.85 -14.39 10.01
CA GLU A 98 -0.76 -14.85 8.63
C GLU A 98 0.26 -14.04 7.81
N ILE A 99 0.76 -12.94 8.37
CA ILE A 99 1.83 -12.16 7.77
C ILE A 99 3.12 -13.00 7.83
N SER A 100 3.75 -13.18 6.67
CA SER A 100 5.01 -13.93 6.57
C SER A 100 6.10 -13.30 7.46
N GLY A 101 6.71 -14.12 8.32
CA GLY A 101 7.70 -13.67 9.31
C GLY A 101 7.11 -13.18 10.65
N CYS A 102 5.80 -13.40 10.88
CA CYS A 102 5.09 -13.03 12.12
C CYS A 102 4.30 -14.19 12.75
N GLU A 103 4.74 -15.44 12.56
CA GLU A 103 4.00 -16.67 12.93
C GLU A 103 3.78 -16.83 14.45
N ASN A 104 4.67 -16.29 15.29
CA ASN A 104 4.59 -16.35 16.76
C ASN A 104 4.37 -14.95 17.38
N GLY A 105 3.53 -14.15 16.72
CA GLY A 105 3.37 -12.74 17.00
C GLY A 105 4.30 -11.88 16.13
N CYS A 106 4.03 -10.58 16.13
CA CYS A 106 4.65 -9.65 15.19
C CYS A 106 5.24 -8.47 15.96
N THR A 107 6.45 -8.61 16.49
CA THR A 107 7.11 -7.46 17.12
C THR A 107 7.35 -6.36 16.09
N LEU A 108 7.48 -5.11 16.54
CA LEU A 108 7.79 -4.00 15.63
C LEU A 108 9.09 -4.25 14.83
N ASP A 109 10.11 -4.82 15.49
CA ASP A 109 11.39 -5.17 14.87
C ASP A 109 11.22 -6.27 13.80
N GLN A 110 10.49 -7.35 14.11
CA GLN A 110 10.17 -8.41 13.13
C GLN A 110 9.41 -7.85 11.93
N PHE A 111 8.39 -7.03 12.18
CA PHE A 111 7.58 -6.41 11.13
C PHE A 111 8.42 -5.51 10.21
N GLU A 112 9.37 -4.77 10.76
CA GLU A 112 10.29 -3.95 9.97
C GLU A 112 11.29 -4.79 9.19
N GLN A 113 11.87 -5.80 9.84
CA GLN A 113 12.86 -6.69 9.21
C GLN A 113 12.25 -7.41 8.00
N ARG A 114 11.08 -8.01 8.17
CA ARG A 114 10.37 -8.71 7.09
C ARG A 114 9.91 -7.76 5.97
N SER A 115 9.76 -6.47 6.27
CA SER A 115 9.38 -5.45 5.28
C SER A 115 10.56 -4.91 4.47
N GLN A 116 11.81 -5.11 4.91
CA GLN A 116 13.00 -4.55 4.24
C GLN A 116 13.12 -4.93 2.76
N PRO A 117 12.87 -6.18 2.33
CA PRO A 117 13.00 -6.55 0.91
C PRO A 117 12.07 -5.77 -0.03
N PHE A 118 10.96 -5.25 0.50
CA PHE A 118 9.96 -4.52 -0.27
C PHE A 118 10.13 -2.99 -0.19
N LYS A 119 11.06 -2.52 0.65
CA LYS A 119 11.38 -1.11 0.76
C LYS A 119 12.49 -0.81 -0.26
N PRO A 120 12.25 0.06 -1.25
CA PRO A 120 13.34 0.65 -2.00
C PRO A 120 14.19 1.41 -0.97
N ASN A 121 15.40 0.93 -0.68
CA ASN A 121 16.29 1.57 0.27
C ASN A 121 16.41 3.05 -0.11
N GLY A 122 16.41 3.95 0.88
CA GLY A 122 16.10 5.39 0.70
C GLY A 122 16.87 6.12 -0.40
N ASP A 123 18.01 5.56 -0.83
CA ASP A 123 18.90 6.10 -1.86
C ASP A 123 19.31 5.03 -2.90
N GLY A 124 18.74 3.82 -2.82
CA GLY A 124 18.98 2.65 -3.67
C GLY A 124 18.05 2.63 -4.86
N ASP A 125 18.41 3.45 -5.85
CA ASP A 125 17.97 3.53 -7.23
C ASP A 125 16.72 2.69 -7.61
N THR A 126 15.53 3.22 -7.32
CA THR A 126 14.27 2.74 -7.91
C THR A 126 14.42 2.60 -9.43
N ALA A 127 15.20 3.46 -10.08
CA ALA A 127 15.47 3.31 -11.51
C ALA A 127 16.37 2.11 -11.78
N ALA A 128 17.37 1.77 -10.96
CA ALA A 128 18.13 0.52 -11.10
C ALA A 128 17.21 -0.69 -10.94
N LEU A 129 16.33 -0.71 -9.93
CA LEU A 129 15.35 -1.79 -9.79
C LEU A 129 14.46 -1.90 -11.04
N CYS A 130 13.98 -0.78 -11.57
CA CYS A 130 13.16 -0.75 -12.78
C CYS A 130 13.93 -1.09 -14.07
N ASN A 131 15.23 -0.80 -14.13
CA ASN A 131 16.09 -1.01 -15.29
C ASN A 131 16.87 -2.32 -15.23
N THR A 132 16.74 -3.10 -14.14
CA THR A 132 17.39 -4.40 -14.01
C THR A 132 16.74 -5.37 -15.00
N ASN A 133 17.55 -5.91 -15.91
CA ASN A 133 17.09 -6.94 -16.83
C ASN A 133 16.90 -8.25 -16.05
N LEU A 134 15.64 -8.61 -15.80
CA LEU A 134 15.27 -9.80 -15.03
C LEU A 134 15.56 -11.13 -15.75
N PHE A 135 16.02 -11.09 -17.00
CA PHE A 135 16.14 -12.26 -17.88
C PHE A 135 17.56 -12.47 -18.44
N ASN A 136 18.57 -11.75 -17.92
CA ASN A 136 19.92 -11.80 -18.49
C ASN A 136 20.80 -12.96 -18.00
N ASP A 137 20.27 -13.87 -17.17
CA ASP A 137 20.95 -15.11 -16.84
C ASP A 137 20.67 -16.17 -17.92
N THR A 138 21.52 -16.12 -18.95
CA THR A 138 21.83 -17.15 -19.95
C THR A 138 21.00 -18.46 -19.90
N SER A 139 19.99 -18.54 -20.76
CA SER A 139 19.87 -19.72 -21.62
C SER A 139 19.53 -19.25 -23.02
N SER A 140 20.42 -19.57 -23.96
CA SER A 140 20.18 -19.44 -25.39
C SER A 140 19.01 -20.35 -25.76
N SER A 141 17.78 -19.84 -25.65
CA SER A 141 16.63 -20.46 -26.28
C SER A 141 16.40 -19.74 -27.60
N THR A 142 16.94 -20.33 -28.66
CA THR A 142 16.76 -19.88 -30.03
C THR A 142 15.27 -19.92 -30.35
N LEU A 143 14.60 -18.77 -30.30
CA LEU A 143 13.24 -18.64 -30.85
C LEU A 143 13.35 -18.74 -32.38
N PRO A 144 12.56 -19.60 -33.05
CA PRO A 144 12.62 -19.71 -34.49
C PRO A 144 12.12 -18.40 -35.11
N THR A 145 13.00 -17.74 -35.87
CA THR A 145 12.66 -16.61 -36.72
C THR A 145 11.65 -17.08 -37.78
N LYS A 146 10.37 -16.84 -37.55
CA LYS A 146 9.40 -16.81 -38.64
C LYS A 146 9.29 -15.37 -39.14
N ALA A 147 9.99 -15.12 -40.23
CA ALA A 147 9.87 -13.91 -41.02
C ALA A 147 8.40 -13.68 -41.39
N ALA A 148 7.87 -12.52 -41.02
CA ALA A 148 6.65 -11.97 -41.59
C ALA A 148 6.93 -10.51 -41.93
N SER A 149 7.05 -10.29 -43.23
CA SER A 149 7.21 -9.02 -43.93
C SER A 149 6.16 -7.99 -43.55
N SER A 150 6.62 -6.79 -43.22
CA SER A 150 5.83 -5.56 -43.15
C SER A 150 5.46 -5.06 -44.56
N PRO A 151 4.32 -4.35 -44.68
CA PRO A 151 4.19 -3.25 -45.62
C PRO A 151 3.96 -1.92 -44.89
N THR A 152 4.84 -0.99 -45.24
CA THR A 152 4.87 0.48 -45.23
C THR A 152 3.58 1.27 -44.92
N SER A 153 3.75 2.32 -44.09
CA SER A 153 2.82 3.44 -43.80
C SER A 153 2.36 4.24 -45.03
N PRO A 154 1.40 5.17 -44.81
CA PRO A 154 1.78 6.56 -45.01
C PRO A 154 1.44 7.48 -43.82
N THR A 155 2.31 8.48 -43.72
CA THR A 155 2.36 9.64 -42.83
C THR A 155 1.16 10.59 -42.98
N GLU A 156 0.65 11.12 -41.88
CA GLU A 156 0.12 12.49 -41.85
C GLU A 156 0.28 13.11 -40.45
N ALA A 157 0.66 14.39 -40.43
CA ALA A 157 1.22 15.13 -39.31
C ALA A 157 0.20 16.07 -38.64
N ALA A 158 0.32 16.29 -37.32
CA ALA A 158 0.01 17.58 -36.69
C ALA A 158 0.59 17.69 -35.26
N SER A 159 1.53 18.63 -35.10
CA SER A 159 1.84 19.52 -33.96
C SER A 159 0.73 19.70 -32.89
N SER A 160 0.93 19.92 -31.59
CA SER A 160 2.01 20.58 -30.80
C SER A 160 1.71 20.41 -29.27
N PRO A 161 2.59 20.86 -28.33
CA PRO A 161 2.69 20.35 -26.96
C PRO A 161 2.03 21.24 -25.88
N THR A 162 1.58 20.63 -24.77
CA THR A 162 1.38 21.37 -23.50
C THR A 162 1.54 20.48 -22.26
N SER A 163 2.39 20.91 -21.34
CA SER A 163 2.44 20.57 -19.90
C SER A 163 2.83 21.86 -19.17
N PRO A 164 2.69 22.02 -17.82
CA PRO A 164 1.92 21.26 -16.84
C PRO A 164 1.02 22.18 -15.96
N THR A 165 -0.04 21.67 -15.34
CA THR A 165 -0.72 22.40 -14.25
C THR A 165 -0.83 21.55 -12.99
N LYS A 166 -0.13 22.01 -11.95
CA LYS A 166 -0.26 21.69 -10.53
C LYS A 166 -1.75 21.62 -10.11
N ALA A 167 -2.23 20.46 -9.67
CA ALA A 167 -3.49 20.36 -8.95
C ALA A 167 -3.21 20.37 -7.44
N ALA A 168 -3.70 21.42 -6.78
CA ALA A 168 -3.61 21.62 -5.35
C ALA A 168 -4.57 20.69 -4.58
N LEU A 169 -4.15 20.28 -3.37
CA LEU A 169 -4.98 19.64 -2.35
C LEU A 169 -6.21 20.51 -2.05
N SER A 170 -7.40 19.95 -2.25
CA SER A 170 -8.65 20.52 -1.74
C SER A 170 -9.25 19.56 -0.73
N GLN A 171 -9.33 20.01 0.53
CA GLN A 171 -10.11 19.39 1.58
C GLN A 171 -11.55 19.85 1.43
N THR A 172 -12.52 18.93 1.36
CA THR A 172 -13.94 19.25 1.41
C THR A 172 -14.66 18.37 2.43
N SER A 173 -15.24 19.03 3.43
CA SER A 173 -16.20 18.52 4.41
C SER A 173 -17.54 18.13 3.75
N PRO A 174 -18.38 17.29 4.40
CA PRO A 174 -19.44 16.56 3.71
C PRO A 174 -20.70 17.41 3.51
N SER A 175 -21.22 17.42 2.28
CA SER A 175 -22.58 17.84 1.99
C SER A 175 -23.38 16.65 1.45
N LYS A 176 -24.56 16.44 2.04
CA LYS A 176 -25.55 15.43 1.65
C LYS A 176 -25.98 15.67 0.20
N ALA A 177 -25.83 14.67 -0.66
CA ALA A 177 -26.47 14.64 -1.98
C ALA A 177 -27.02 13.24 -2.26
N THR A 178 -28.34 13.14 -2.22
CA THR A 178 -29.10 12.08 -2.87
C THR A 178 -28.95 12.22 -4.37
N SER A 179 -28.53 11.17 -5.08
CA SER A 179 -28.68 11.14 -6.54
C SER A 179 -28.92 9.72 -7.06
N SER A 180 -29.93 9.61 -7.91
CA SER A 180 -30.32 8.46 -8.71
C SER A 180 -29.20 8.07 -9.68
N LEU A 181 -28.82 6.79 -9.70
CA LEU A 181 -27.80 6.28 -10.61
C LEU A 181 -28.35 6.14 -12.04
N SER A 182 -27.78 6.91 -12.98
CA SER A 182 -27.75 6.54 -14.40
C SER A 182 -26.44 5.81 -14.70
N SER A 183 -26.54 4.64 -15.33
CA SER A 183 -25.43 3.78 -15.74
C SER A 183 -24.43 4.48 -16.66
N ASN A 184 -23.27 4.82 -16.09
CA ASN A 184 -21.92 4.77 -16.70
C ASN A 184 -20.96 5.55 -15.81
N GLN A 185 -20.75 5.06 -14.58
CA GLN A 185 -19.60 5.48 -13.79
C GLN A 185 -18.59 4.35 -13.79
N PHE A 186 -17.38 4.64 -14.26
CA PHE A 186 -16.20 3.87 -13.89
C PHE A 186 -16.08 3.99 -12.37
N LEU A 187 -16.63 3.02 -11.67
CA LEU A 187 -16.50 2.95 -10.22
C LEU A 187 -15.04 2.60 -9.94
N ILE A 188 -14.35 3.51 -9.26
CA ILE A 188 -12.98 3.31 -8.81
C ILE A 188 -13.07 2.67 -7.44
N SER A 189 -12.57 1.44 -7.27
CA SER A 189 -12.49 0.82 -5.95
C SER A 189 -11.46 1.58 -5.12
N ILE A 190 -11.92 2.20 -4.04
CA ILE A 190 -11.09 2.96 -3.10
C ILE A 190 -10.88 2.08 -1.87
N GLY A 191 -9.63 1.75 -1.55
CA GLY A 191 -9.24 1.09 -0.31
C GLY A 191 -8.68 2.09 0.71
N LEU A 192 -8.74 1.76 1.99
CA LEU A 192 -8.10 2.53 3.06
C LEU A 192 -6.96 1.75 3.72
N LEU A 193 -5.88 2.46 4.03
CA LEU A 193 -4.79 1.97 4.87
C LEU A 193 -4.69 2.85 6.12
N VAL A 194 -4.91 2.24 7.28
CA VAL A 194 -4.97 2.94 8.57
C VAL A 194 -3.84 2.48 9.48
N TYR A 195 -3.10 3.42 10.04
CA TYR A 195 -2.16 3.19 11.14
C TYR A 195 -2.79 3.74 12.43
N VAL A 196 -2.88 2.93 13.48
CA VAL A 196 -3.40 3.32 14.80
C VAL A 196 -2.32 3.16 15.86
N PHE A 197 -2.25 4.11 16.79
CA PHE A 197 -1.30 4.11 17.90
C PHE A 197 -2.08 4.02 19.22
N LYS A 198 -2.17 2.81 19.80
CA LYS A 198 -2.84 2.58 21.09
C LYS A 198 -1.83 2.61 22.21
N ASN A 199 -2.23 3.22 23.33
CA ASN A 199 -1.43 3.32 24.57
C ASN A 199 -0.07 4.02 24.40
N LEU A 200 0.05 4.90 23.40
CA LEU A 200 1.21 5.73 23.05
C LEU A 200 0.88 7.23 23.06
#